data_AF-A0A944MAZ9-F1
#
_entry.id   AF-A0A944MAZ9-F1
#
_cell.length_a   1.000
_cell.length_b   1.000
_cell.length_c   1.000
_cell.angle_alpha   90.00
_cell.angle_beta   90.00
_cell.angle_gamma   90.00
#
_symmetry.space_group_name_H-M   'P 1'
#
loop_
_entity.id
_entity.type
_entity.pdbx_description
1 polymer ?
#
loop_
_entity_poly.entity_id
_entity_poly.type
_entity_poly.pdbx_seq_one_letter_code
_entity_poly.pdbx_strand_id
1 'polypeptide(L)'
;MKSYKWISNLTLGVLALVGSGSIVAANLDRTLTLGETETYNHVNDPGTFTDTGTFTLLADAPISLSLIDNEIGSTFGPILDVSSFTVSSGDFTATFDDLTSHVFTLGNLAANTYTLTFNGTSNGFAGAVYDVTVSAVPLPAAAWLFGSALVGFAAFSARRSV
;
A
#
# COMPACT_ATOMS: atom_id res chain seq x y z
N MET A 1 15.75 63.99 -19.96
CA MET A 1 15.25 62.95 -20.91
C MET A 1 16.48 62.33 -21.57
N LYS A 2 16.82 61.05 -21.51
CA LYS A 2 16.08 59.81 -21.22
C LYS A 2 16.98 58.89 -20.39
N SER A 3 16.42 58.29 -19.36
CA SER A 3 17.00 57.23 -18.54
C SER A 3 16.73 55.88 -19.19
N TYR A 4 17.76 55.10 -19.51
CA TYR A 4 17.62 53.70 -19.90
C TYR A 4 17.82 52.83 -18.67
N LYS A 5 16.70 52.44 -18.05
CA LYS A 5 16.61 51.27 -17.18
C LYS A 5 16.28 50.08 -18.07
N TRP A 6 17.15 49.08 -18.14
CA TRP A 6 16.75 47.73 -18.51
C TRP A 6 17.18 46.78 -17.39
N ILE A 7 16.18 46.06 -16.91
CA ILE A 7 16.15 45.26 -15.71
C ILE A 7 16.74 43.88 -16.01
N SER A 8 17.48 43.36 -15.03
CA SER A 8 17.97 41.99 -14.91
C SER A 8 16.94 40.91 -15.29
N ASN A 9 17.44 39.75 -15.70
CA ASN A 9 17.05 38.44 -15.15
C ASN A 9 18.06 37.39 -15.62
N LEU A 10 19.23 37.38 -14.97
CA LEU A 10 20.10 36.22 -14.97
C LEU A 10 19.61 35.34 -13.82
N THR A 11 18.81 34.32 -14.12
CA THR A 11 18.49 33.23 -13.19
C THR A 11 19.76 32.42 -12.94
N LEU A 12 20.60 32.93 -12.04
CA LEU A 12 21.70 32.18 -11.46
C LEU A 12 21.13 31.14 -10.51
N GLY A 13 21.42 29.87 -10.83
CA GLY A 13 21.03 28.71 -10.05
C GLY A 13 21.43 28.85 -8.59
N VAL A 14 20.46 28.62 -7.72
CA VAL A 14 20.69 28.44 -6.30
C VAL A 14 21.51 27.16 -6.13
N LEU A 15 22.81 27.32 -5.86
CA LEU A 15 23.64 26.25 -5.33
C LEU A 15 23.25 26.11 -3.84
N ALA A 16 22.29 25.23 -3.57
CA ALA A 16 21.89 24.93 -2.21
C ALA A 16 23.02 24.16 -1.52
N LEU A 17 23.47 24.72 -0.40
CA LEU A 17 24.23 24.07 0.65
C LEU A 17 23.65 22.66 0.91
N VAL A 18 24.46 21.62 0.71
CA VAL A 18 24.09 20.23 1.03
C VAL A 18 24.00 20.10 2.55
N GLY A 19 22.87 20.50 3.11
CA GLY A 19 22.38 19.91 4.34
C GLY A 19 21.96 18.49 3.99
N SER A 20 22.45 17.50 4.74
CA SER A 20 21.94 16.12 4.73
C SER A 20 20.53 16.10 5.33
N GLY A 21 19.59 16.79 4.70
CA GLY A 21 18.17 16.64 4.96
C GLY A 21 17.64 15.54 4.04
N SER A 22 16.93 14.57 4.60
CA SER A 22 16.15 13.65 3.78
C SER A 22 15.22 14.45 2.89
N ILE A 23 15.29 14.24 1.58
CA ILE A 23 14.28 14.76 0.66
C ILE A 23 12.98 14.03 1.00
N VAL A 24 11.90 14.78 1.18
CA VAL A 24 10.57 14.23 1.48
C VAL A 24 9.76 14.31 0.21
N ALA A 25 9.25 13.16 -0.24
CA ALA A 25 8.34 13.07 -1.37
C ALA A 25 6.91 13.46 -0.94
N ALA A 26 6.07 13.83 -1.90
CA ALA A 26 4.67 14.13 -1.67
C ALA A 26 3.93 12.90 -1.15
N ASN A 27 3.15 13.06 -0.10
CA ASN A 27 2.29 11.99 0.40
C ASN A 27 1.05 11.84 -0.48
N LEU A 28 0.65 10.60 -0.72
CA LEU A 28 -0.53 10.24 -1.48
C LEU A 28 -1.57 9.60 -0.56
N ASP A 29 -2.78 10.15 -0.62
CA ASP A 29 -3.93 9.60 0.10
C ASP A 29 -4.91 8.98 -0.91
N ARG A 30 -5.26 7.71 -0.72
CA ARG A 30 -6.15 6.97 -1.63
C ARG A 30 -7.31 6.30 -0.92
N THR A 31 -8.40 6.13 -1.64
CA THR A 31 -9.48 5.21 -1.28
C THR A 31 -9.19 3.87 -1.94
N LEU A 32 -9.08 2.82 -1.15
CA LEU A 32 -8.80 1.46 -1.61
C LEU A 32 -10.14 0.71 -1.72
N THR A 33 -10.58 0.44 -2.94
CA THR A 33 -11.77 -0.40 -3.19
C THR A 33 -11.41 -1.86 -3.01
N LEU A 34 -12.26 -2.62 -2.29
CA LEU A 34 -12.00 -4.04 -2.03
C LEU A 34 -11.95 -4.85 -3.33
N GLY A 35 -10.86 -5.59 -3.52
CA GLY A 35 -10.60 -6.42 -4.68
C GLY A 35 -9.99 -5.68 -5.87
N GLU A 36 -9.81 -4.36 -5.77
CA GLU A 36 -9.21 -3.53 -6.82
C GLU A 36 -7.79 -3.11 -6.45
N THR A 37 -6.95 -2.94 -7.46
CA THR A 37 -5.56 -2.49 -7.31
C THR A 37 -5.49 -0.99 -7.47
N GLU A 38 -4.85 -0.33 -6.51
CA GLU A 38 -4.57 1.10 -6.51
C GLU A 38 -3.07 1.35 -6.61
N THR A 39 -2.67 2.24 -7.52
CA THR A 39 -1.26 2.57 -7.77
C THR A 39 -0.86 3.86 -7.07
N TYR A 40 0.19 3.78 -6.26
CA TYR A 40 0.88 4.91 -5.65
C TYR A 40 2.08 5.28 -6.53
N ASN A 41 2.09 6.51 -7.05
CA ASN A 41 3.03 6.96 -8.06
C ASN A 41 3.82 8.16 -7.56
N HIS A 42 5.10 7.92 -7.26
CA HIS A 42 6.10 8.90 -6.83
C HIS A 42 7.13 9.17 -7.93
N VAL A 43 6.73 9.11 -9.20
CA VAL A 43 7.62 9.43 -10.33
C VAL A 43 8.02 10.90 -10.28
N ASN A 44 9.33 11.13 -10.44
CA ASN A 44 10.00 12.42 -10.26
C ASN A 44 9.96 12.98 -8.83
N ASP A 45 9.65 12.14 -7.85
CA ASP A 45 9.56 12.52 -6.45
C ASP A 45 10.44 11.62 -5.56
N PRO A 46 11.77 11.82 -5.61
CA PRO A 46 12.69 11.00 -4.82
C PRO A 46 12.65 11.42 -3.35
N GLY A 47 12.80 10.45 -2.45
CA GLY A 47 12.79 10.70 -1.02
C GLY A 47 11.91 9.75 -0.21
N THR A 48 11.75 10.07 1.06
CA THR A 48 10.85 9.34 1.96
C THR A 48 9.41 9.83 1.76
N PHE A 49 8.44 8.91 1.71
CA PHE A 49 7.02 9.23 1.63
C PHE A 49 6.25 8.59 2.79
N THR A 50 5.07 9.15 3.10
CA THR A 50 4.11 8.61 4.06
C THR A 50 2.72 8.68 3.43
N ASP A 51 2.36 7.63 2.72
CA ASP A 51 1.10 7.51 2.02
C ASP A 51 0.02 6.91 2.92
N THR A 52 -1.24 7.16 2.58
CA THR A 52 -2.37 6.55 3.25
C THR A 52 -3.34 5.90 2.28
N GLY A 53 -3.98 4.82 2.73
CA GLY A 53 -5.02 4.12 2.00
C GLY A 53 -6.20 3.80 2.91
N THR A 54 -7.41 4.18 2.51
CA THR A 54 -8.62 3.96 3.30
C THR A 54 -9.56 2.99 2.63
N PHE A 55 -10.03 1.97 3.35
CA PHE A 55 -11.05 1.03 2.84
C PHE A 55 -12.17 0.85 3.84
N THR A 56 -13.35 0.48 3.37
CA THR A 56 -14.54 0.25 4.21
C THR A 56 -15.01 -1.19 4.08
N LEU A 57 -15.22 -1.84 5.22
CA LEU A 57 -15.86 -3.15 5.32
C LEU A 57 -17.33 -3.00 5.71
N LEU A 58 -18.19 -3.66 4.94
CA LEU A 58 -19.64 -3.68 5.20
C LEU A 58 -20.07 -4.82 6.15
N ALA A 59 -19.20 -5.80 6.36
CA ALA A 59 -19.40 -6.94 7.24
C ALA A 59 -18.04 -7.43 7.76
N ASP A 60 -18.05 -8.13 8.89
CA ASP A 60 -16.85 -8.75 9.45
C ASP A 60 -16.25 -9.75 8.46
N ALA A 61 -14.98 -9.58 8.12
CA ALA A 61 -14.30 -10.43 7.15
C ALA A 61 -12.79 -10.52 7.41
N PRO A 62 -12.17 -11.68 7.10
CA PRO A 62 -10.71 -11.77 7.03
C PRO A 62 -10.20 -10.97 5.85
N ILE A 63 -9.20 -10.12 6.08
CA ILE A 63 -8.64 -9.24 5.04
C ILE A 63 -7.23 -9.70 4.65
N SER A 64 -6.99 -9.71 3.35
CA SER A 64 -5.68 -9.85 2.74
C SER A 64 -5.24 -8.53 2.12
N LEU A 65 -3.96 -8.22 2.26
CA LEU A 65 -3.30 -7.08 1.64
C LEU A 65 -2.21 -7.61 0.71
N SER A 66 -2.22 -7.14 -0.53
CA SER A 66 -1.18 -7.36 -1.52
C SER A 66 -0.45 -6.05 -1.77
N LEU A 67 0.88 -6.12 -1.79
CA LEU A 67 1.78 -5.04 -2.13
C LEU A 67 2.70 -5.54 -3.23
N ILE A 68 2.87 -4.74 -4.27
CA ILE A 68 3.74 -5.08 -5.40
C ILE A 68 4.53 -3.82 -5.74
N ASP A 69 5.86 -3.89 -5.65
CA ASP A 69 6.70 -2.87 -6.26
C ASP A 69 6.66 -3.00 -7.78
N ASN A 70 6.42 -1.87 -8.44
CA ASN A 70 6.50 -1.75 -9.88
C ASN A 70 7.92 -1.33 -10.27
N GLU A 71 8.89 -2.09 -9.76
CA GLU A 71 10.31 -1.85 -10.00
C GLU A 71 10.59 -1.86 -11.51
N ILE A 72 11.35 -0.87 -11.96
CA ILE A 72 11.92 -0.86 -13.31
C ILE A 72 13.43 -0.86 -13.17
N GLY A 73 14.04 -2.04 -13.29
CA GLY A 73 15.48 -2.19 -13.27
C GLY A 73 16.19 -1.58 -14.50
N SER A 74 17.47 -1.26 -14.36
CA SER A 74 18.37 -0.95 -15.47
C SER A 74 19.79 -1.44 -15.20
N THR A 75 20.62 -1.46 -16.25
CA THR A 75 22.06 -1.78 -16.15
C THR A 75 22.82 -0.87 -15.18
N PHE A 76 22.28 0.31 -14.88
CA PHE A 76 22.91 1.32 -14.02
C PHE A 76 22.25 1.44 -12.63
N GLY A 77 21.37 0.50 -12.27
CA GLY A 77 20.54 0.54 -11.05
C GLY A 77 19.05 0.72 -11.36
N PRO A 78 18.17 0.70 -10.34
CA PRO A 78 16.75 0.84 -10.57
C PRO A 78 16.37 2.25 -11.05
N ILE A 79 15.48 2.31 -12.03
CA ILE A 79 14.82 3.53 -12.48
C ILE A 79 13.66 3.86 -11.53
N LEU A 80 12.84 2.87 -11.20
CA LEU A 80 11.80 2.94 -10.17
C LEU A 80 12.07 1.85 -9.15
N ASP A 81 12.03 2.19 -7.86
CA ASP A 81 12.29 1.24 -6.77
C ASP A 81 11.84 1.83 -5.42
N VAL A 82 11.26 0.97 -4.57
CA VAL A 82 10.80 1.29 -3.22
C VAL A 82 11.59 0.47 -2.18
N SER A 83 12.42 1.17 -1.40
CA SER A 83 13.18 0.58 -0.30
C SER A 83 12.61 0.96 1.08
N SER A 84 12.97 0.19 2.13
CA SER A 84 12.62 0.47 3.53
C SER A 84 11.12 0.74 3.73
N PHE A 85 10.28 -0.21 3.30
CA PHE A 85 8.83 -0.07 3.30
C PHE A 85 8.19 -0.59 4.58
N THR A 86 7.27 0.17 5.15
CA THR A 86 6.51 -0.19 6.34
C THR A 86 5.04 0.03 6.11
N VAL A 87 4.22 -0.97 6.44
CA VAL A 87 2.76 -0.85 6.46
C VAL A 87 2.28 -0.93 7.90
N SER A 88 1.43 0.01 8.31
CA SER A 88 0.86 0.02 9.64
C SER A 88 -0.63 0.35 9.65
N SER A 89 -1.34 -0.21 10.63
CA SER A 89 -2.76 0.09 10.90
C SER A 89 -3.11 -0.31 12.33
N GLY A 90 -3.34 0.66 13.21
CA GLY A 90 -3.58 0.40 14.63
C GLY A 90 -2.43 -0.42 15.25
N ASP A 91 -2.74 -1.62 15.75
CA ASP A 91 -1.77 -2.54 16.35
C ASP A 91 -1.01 -3.41 15.33
N PHE A 92 -1.37 -3.34 14.05
CA PHE A 92 -0.67 -4.05 12.98
C PHE A 92 0.51 -3.24 12.46
N THR A 93 1.67 -3.88 12.29
CA THR A 93 2.83 -3.32 11.59
C THR A 93 3.59 -4.43 10.87
N ALA A 94 3.90 -4.20 9.59
CA ALA A 94 4.80 -5.03 8.80
C ALA A 94 5.90 -4.16 8.21
N THR A 95 7.14 -4.63 8.28
CA THR A 95 8.34 -3.92 7.80
C THR A 95 9.06 -4.78 6.77
N PHE A 96 9.56 -4.14 5.73
CA PHE A 96 10.25 -4.74 4.60
C PHE A 96 11.50 -3.91 4.34
N ASP A 97 12.66 -4.55 4.27
CA ASP A 97 13.91 -3.86 3.90
C ASP A 97 13.85 -3.36 2.45
N ASP A 98 13.10 -4.07 1.62
CA ASP A 98 12.89 -3.80 0.20
C ASP A 98 11.47 -4.22 -0.18
N LEU A 99 10.75 -3.39 -0.93
CA LEU A 99 9.41 -3.73 -1.37
C LEU A 99 9.53 -4.57 -2.64
N THR A 100 9.18 -5.85 -2.55
CA THR A 100 9.04 -6.70 -3.74
C THR A 100 7.56 -7.03 -3.94
N SER A 101 7.20 -8.31 -3.98
CA SER A 101 5.80 -8.74 -3.96
C SER A 101 5.49 -9.44 -2.64
N HIS A 102 4.55 -8.88 -1.89
CA HIS A 102 4.14 -9.41 -0.60
C HIS A 102 2.62 -9.52 -0.50
N VAL A 103 2.15 -10.66 -0.01
CA VAL A 103 0.75 -10.88 0.34
C VAL A 103 0.69 -11.37 1.78
N PHE A 104 -0.10 -10.70 2.61
CA PHE A 104 -0.30 -11.09 4.00
C PHE A 104 -1.72 -10.80 4.46
N THR A 105 -2.08 -11.38 5.60
CA THR A 105 -3.42 -11.26 6.19
C THR A 105 -3.38 -10.26 7.33
N LEU A 106 -4.33 -9.31 7.33
CA LEU A 106 -4.52 -8.36 8.43
C LEU A 106 -5.37 -8.96 9.58
N GLY A 107 -5.88 -10.17 9.37
CA GLY A 107 -6.76 -10.87 10.30
C GLY A 107 -8.23 -10.62 10.01
N ASN A 108 -9.09 -11.07 10.93
CA ASN A 108 -10.53 -10.84 10.84
C ASN A 108 -10.87 -9.46 11.39
N LEU A 109 -11.23 -8.55 10.50
CA LEU A 109 -11.60 -7.19 10.82
C LEU A 109 -13.13 -7.08 10.89
N ALA A 110 -13.62 -6.24 11.82
CA ALA A 110 -15.04 -5.97 11.94
C ALA A 110 -15.52 -5.01 10.84
N ALA A 111 -16.84 -4.92 10.63
CA ALA A 111 -17.41 -3.91 9.74
C ALA A 111 -17.07 -2.49 10.23
N ASN A 112 -16.15 -1.82 9.53
CA ASN A 112 -15.74 -0.44 9.81
C ASN A 112 -14.93 0.15 8.63
N THR A 113 -14.58 1.43 8.72
CA THR A 113 -13.57 2.04 7.87
C THR A 113 -12.19 1.92 8.52
N TYR A 114 -11.21 1.48 7.74
CA TYR A 114 -9.83 1.26 8.14
C TYR A 114 -8.90 2.18 7.35
N THR A 115 -7.82 2.61 8.00
CA THR A 115 -6.75 3.38 7.36
C THR A 115 -5.45 2.59 7.49
N LEU A 116 -4.80 2.37 6.36
CA LEU A 116 -3.45 1.85 6.24
C LEU A 116 -2.51 3.03 6.01
N THR A 117 -1.38 3.02 6.71
CA THR A 117 -0.28 3.96 6.46
C THR A 117 0.88 3.20 5.84
N PHE A 118 1.39 3.74 4.75
CA PHE A 118 2.51 3.18 3.98
C PHE A 118 3.67 4.16 4.05
N ASN A 119 4.74 3.79 4.75
CA ASN A 119 5.96 4.55 4.83
C ASN A 119 7.00 3.88 3.95
N GLY A 120 7.66 4.61 3.07
CA GLY A 120 8.69 4.04 2.21
C GLY A 120 9.72 5.08 1.78
N THR A 121 10.78 4.59 1.15
CA THR A 121 11.82 5.43 0.57
C THR A 121 11.99 5.11 -0.90
N SER A 122 11.75 6.10 -1.74
CA SER A 122 12.03 6.05 -3.16
C SER A 122 13.54 6.01 -3.40
N ASN A 123 14.03 4.91 -3.97
CA ASN A 123 15.46 4.65 -4.22
C ASN A 123 15.79 4.54 -5.71
N GLY A 124 14.77 4.55 -6.58
CA GLY A 124 14.94 4.63 -8.03
C GLY A 124 15.35 6.03 -8.49
N PHE A 125 16.16 6.11 -9.56
CA PHE A 125 16.62 7.39 -10.12
C PHE A 125 15.46 8.31 -10.55
N ALA A 126 14.36 7.73 -11.04
CA ALA A 126 13.18 8.45 -11.49
C ALA A 126 12.04 8.44 -10.45
N GLY A 127 12.26 7.91 -9.25
CA GLY A 127 11.25 7.83 -8.21
C GLY A 127 10.87 6.39 -7.85
N ALA A 128 9.61 6.23 -7.46
CA ALA A 128 9.03 4.96 -6.99
C ALA A 128 7.59 4.80 -7.49
N VAL A 129 7.17 3.56 -7.74
CA VAL A 129 5.77 3.23 -8.02
C VAL A 129 5.47 1.89 -7.40
N TYR A 130 4.38 1.78 -6.65
CA TYR A 130 3.94 0.50 -6.10
C TYR A 130 2.42 0.38 -6.13
N ASP A 131 1.95 -0.86 -6.17
CA ASP A 131 0.55 -1.22 -6.22
C ASP A 131 0.09 -1.82 -4.89
N VAL A 132 -1.13 -1.45 -4.50
CA VAL A 132 -1.81 -1.92 -3.30
C VAL A 132 -3.14 -2.53 -3.67
N THR A 133 -3.39 -3.76 -3.24
CA THR A 133 -4.70 -4.40 -3.37
C THR A 133 -5.16 -4.88 -2.00
N VAL A 134 -6.33 -4.40 -1.55
CA VAL A 134 -6.99 -4.91 -0.33
C VAL A 134 -8.10 -5.83 -0.76
N SER A 135 -8.13 -7.07 -0.27
CA SER A 135 -9.18 -8.03 -0.62
C SER A 135 -9.76 -8.70 0.63
N ALA A 136 -11.08 -8.75 0.71
CA ALA A 136 -11.77 -9.56 1.70
C ALA A 136 -11.72 -11.02 1.25
N VAL A 137 -11.11 -11.88 2.07
CA VAL A 137 -11.05 -13.32 1.81
C VAL A 137 -12.45 -13.89 2.07
N PRO A 138 -13.12 -14.45 1.04
CA PRO A 138 -14.44 -15.03 1.26
C PRO A 138 -14.31 -16.17 2.27
N LEU A 139 -15.06 -16.08 3.38
CA LEU A 139 -15.22 -17.25 4.25
C LEU A 139 -15.75 -18.39 3.39
N PRO A 140 -15.09 -19.56 3.35
CA PRO A 140 -15.47 -20.61 2.44
C PRO A 140 -16.96 -20.92 2.61
N ALA A 141 -17.73 -20.93 1.51
CA ALA A 141 -19.08 -21.51 1.51
C ALA A 141 -19.07 -22.94 2.09
N ALA A 142 -17.91 -23.60 2.06
CA ALA A 142 -17.63 -24.85 2.74
C ALA A 142 -17.95 -24.84 4.24
N ALA A 143 -17.88 -23.71 4.96
CA ALA A 143 -18.31 -23.66 6.37
C ALA A 143 -19.82 -23.94 6.51
N TRP A 144 -20.65 -23.38 5.61
CA TRP A 144 -22.09 -23.66 5.56
C TRP A 144 -22.39 -25.08 5.06
N LEU A 145 -21.63 -25.56 4.06
CA LEU A 145 -21.76 -26.94 3.58
C LEU A 145 -21.35 -27.95 4.63
N PHE A 146 -20.27 -27.69 5.36
CA PHE A 146 -19.80 -28.51 6.46
C PHE A 146 -20.80 -28.48 7.62
N GLY A 147 -21.32 -27.31 7.97
CA GLY A 147 -22.37 -27.17 8.98
C GLY A 147 -23.62 -27.98 8.64
N SER A 148 -24.12 -27.87 7.40
CA SER A 148 -25.31 -28.62 6.96
C SER A 148 -25.05 -30.13 6.86
N ALA A 149 -23.86 -30.54 6.40
CA ALA A 149 -23.46 -31.95 6.39
C ALA A 149 -23.35 -32.54 7.80
N LEU A 150 -22.82 -31.78 8.77
CA LEU A 150 -22.69 -32.23 10.16
C LEU A 150 -24.06 -32.42 10.81
N VAL A 151 -24.99 -31.48 10.60
CA VAL A 151 -26.37 -31.61 11.09
C VAL A 151 -27.06 -32.80 10.45
N GLY A 152 -26.90 -33.00 9.14
CA GLY A 152 -27.44 -34.15 8.42
C GLY A 152 -26.87 -35.49 8.94
N PHE A 153 -25.57 -35.53 9.22
CA PHE A 153 -24.90 -36.70 9.77
C PHE A 153 -25.36 -37.02 11.20
N ALA A 154 -25.52 -36.01 12.05
CA ALA A 154 -26.04 -36.18 13.41
C ALA A 154 -27.48 -36.72 13.39
N ALA A 155 -28.35 -36.18 12.53
CA ALA A 155 -29.72 -36.65 12.36
C ALA A 155 -29.78 -38.10 11.84
N PHE A 156 -28.90 -38.47 10.91
CA PHE A 156 -28.78 -39.85 10.42
C PHE A 156 -28.27 -40.80 11.51
N SER A 157 -27.28 -40.38 12.29
CA SER A 157 -26.71 -41.15 13.40
C SER A 157 -27.76 -41.42 14.49
N ALA A 158 -28.56 -40.41 14.86
CA ALA A 158 -29.61 -40.55 15.85
C ALA A 158 -30.69 -41.57 15.46
N ARG A 159 -30.98 -41.74 14.16
CA ARG A 159 -31.93 -42.75 13.67
C ARG A 159 -31.44 -44.20 13.83
N ARG A 160 -30.14 -44.42 13.99
CA ARG A 160 -29.56 -45.76 14.12
C ARG A 160 -29.46 -46.24 15.57
N SER A 161 -29.74 -45.35 16.54
CA SER A 161 -29.69 -45.62 17.99
C SER A 161 -31.04 -46.07 18.57
N VAL A 162 -32.08 -46.22 17.73
CA VAL A 162 -33.39 -46.78 18.08
C VAL A 162 -33.56 -48.08 17.31
#